data_AF-A0A4Q3D156-F1
#
_entry.id   AF-A0A4Q3D156-F1
#
_cell.length_a   1.000
_cell.length_b   1.000
_cell.length_c   1.000
_cell.angle_alpha   90.00
_cell.angle_beta   90.00
_cell.angle_gamma   90.00
#
_symmetry.space_group_name_H-M   'P 1'
#
loop_
_entity.id
_entity.type
_entity.pdbx_description
1 polymer ?
#
loop_
_entity_poly.entity_id
_entity_poly.type
_entity_poly.pdbx_seq_one_letter_code
_entity_poly.pdbx_strand_id
1 'polypeptide(L)'
;MIKSLVVALMLSGTAAVLPHVAIAQAQESGVQNVPKSDFVAAQKAYNNTKTTKEGAPSYDRFNALMRKMINYQKTQLVATNDDPAQVEKFRKMTDLFEKITKANRSDNRAEITSGMTAFINLL
;
A
#
# COMPACT_ATOMS: atom_id res chain seq x y z
N MET A 1 37.42 4.42 -0.44
CA MET A 1 36.63 4.74 0.78
C MET A 1 35.61 5.79 0.41
N ILE A 2 34.32 5.42 0.41
CA ILE A 2 33.22 6.23 -0.11
C ILE A 2 32.85 7.32 0.92
N LYS A 3 32.74 8.55 0.41
CA LYS A 3 32.47 9.80 1.14
C LYS A 3 31.11 9.76 1.85
N SER A 4 31.11 9.91 3.17
CA SER A 4 29.92 10.14 3.98
C SER A 4 29.55 11.62 3.94
N LEU A 5 28.34 11.95 3.46
CA LEU A 5 27.83 13.31 3.41
C LEU A 5 27.10 13.62 4.72
N VAL A 6 27.79 14.30 5.64
CA VAL A 6 27.23 14.82 6.87
C VAL A 6 26.50 16.13 6.55
N VAL A 7 25.17 16.14 6.64
CA VAL A 7 24.37 17.38 6.58
C VAL A 7 24.25 17.95 7.99
N ALA A 8 24.85 19.12 8.18
CA ALA A 8 24.88 19.86 9.43
C ALA A 8 23.54 20.57 9.71
N LEU A 9 23.04 20.40 10.93
CA LEU A 9 21.92 21.11 11.52
C LEU A 9 22.46 22.39 12.19
N MET A 10 21.96 23.58 11.84
CA MET A 10 22.16 24.79 12.64
C MET A 10 20.83 25.53 12.85
N LEU A 11 20.48 25.70 14.13
CA LEU A 11 19.34 26.44 14.66
C LEU A 11 19.88 27.60 15.51
N SER A 12 19.41 28.83 15.25
CA SER A 12 19.43 29.97 16.19
C SER A 12 18.49 31.07 15.66
N GLY A 13 17.52 31.65 16.38
CA GLY A 13 17.17 31.54 17.79
C GLY A 13 15.78 32.13 18.13
N THR A 14 15.37 31.79 19.36
CA THR A 14 14.36 32.38 20.27
C THR A 14 12.88 32.40 19.86
N ALA A 15 12.15 31.33 20.21
CA ALA A 15 11.35 31.27 21.44
C ALA A 15 10.67 29.89 21.60
N ALA A 16 10.80 29.33 22.81
CA ALA A 16 10.08 28.17 23.34
C ALA A 16 10.45 26.77 22.80
N VAL A 17 10.76 25.91 23.78
CA VAL A 17 10.80 24.45 23.76
C VAL A 17 12.05 23.83 23.11
N LEU A 18 12.74 23.04 23.94
CA LEU A 18 13.78 22.07 23.61
C LEU A 18 13.68 21.62 22.13
N PRO A 19 14.69 21.87 21.28
CA PRO A 19 14.82 21.13 20.06
C PRO A 19 15.40 19.79 20.50
N HIS A 20 14.55 18.92 21.03
CA HIS A 20 14.63 17.55 20.56
C HIS A 20 14.69 17.74 19.07
N VAL A 21 15.85 17.43 18.48
CA VAL A 21 15.94 17.16 17.07
C VAL A 21 14.87 16.10 16.92
N ALA A 22 13.67 16.54 16.59
CA ALA A 22 12.66 15.77 15.96
C ALA A 22 13.37 15.48 14.65
N ILE A 23 14.21 14.43 14.72
CA ILE A 23 14.26 13.39 13.74
C ILE A 23 12.85 13.44 13.20
N ALA A 24 12.74 13.91 11.97
CA ALA A 24 11.64 13.50 11.15
C ALA A 24 11.76 11.97 11.07
N GLN A 25 11.43 11.28 12.18
CA GLN A 25 10.50 10.18 12.26
C GLN A 25 9.19 10.78 11.73
N ALA A 26 9.24 11.26 10.48
CA ALA A 26 8.11 11.32 9.59
C ALA A 26 7.60 9.91 9.69
N GLN A 27 6.54 9.77 10.49
CA GLN A 27 6.10 8.56 11.12
C GLN A 27 6.58 7.34 10.31
N GLU A 28 7.58 6.64 10.81
CA GLU A 28 7.55 5.19 10.72
C GLU A 28 6.31 4.77 11.54
N SER A 29 5.11 5.16 11.10
CA SER A 29 3.93 4.38 11.35
C SER A 29 4.30 3.11 10.61
N GLY A 30 4.89 2.17 11.35
CA GLY A 30 5.41 0.92 10.82
C GLY A 30 4.39 0.46 9.82
N VAL A 31 4.78 0.35 8.55
CA VAL A 31 3.81 0.03 7.50
C VAL A 31 3.27 -1.32 7.91
N GLN A 32 2.06 -1.36 8.46
CA GLN A 32 1.54 -2.55 9.09
C GLN A 32 0.99 -3.43 7.99
N ASN A 33 1.32 -4.71 8.08
CA ASN A 33 0.73 -5.71 7.24
C ASN A 33 -0.79 -5.66 7.37
N VAL A 34 -1.51 -5.80 6.24
CA VAL A 34 -2.96 -5.79 6.23
C VAL A 34 -3.45 -7.25 6.25
N PRO A 35 -4.23 -7.69 7.24
CA PRO A 35 -4.62 -9.09 7.32
C PRO A 35 -5.51 -9.50 6.15
N LYS A 36 -5.31 -10.73 5.65
CA LYS A 36 -6.09 -11.32 4.54
C LYS A 36 -7.61 -11.28 4.77
N SER A 37 -8.05 -11.38 6.03
CA SER A 37 -9.45 -11.28 6.43
C SER A 37 -10.12 -9.98 6.00
N ASP A 38 -9.39 -8.86 6.05
CA ASP A 38 -9.94 -7.54 5.69
C ASP A 38 -10.22 -7.45 4.19
N PHE A 39 -9.37 -8.08 3.37
CA PHE A 39 -9.59 -8.19 1.93
C PHE A 39 -10.78 -9.09 1.61
N VAL A 40 -10.89 -10.25 2.27
CA VAL A 40 -12.04 -11.16 2.08
C VAL A 40 -13.34 -10.47 2.47
N ALA A 41 -13.36 -9.73 3.58
CA ALA A 41 -14.52 -8.96 4.02
C ALA A 41 -14.89 -7.86 3.00
N ALA A 42 -13.91 -7.12 2.49
CA ALA A 42 -14.13 -6.09 1.48
C ALA A 42 -14.62 -6.66 0.14
N GLN A 43 -14.07 -7.80 -0.29
CA GLN A 43 -14.52 -8.50 -1.49
C GLN A 43 -15.95 -9.01 -1.34
N LYS A 44 -16.29 -9.63 -0.19
CA LYS A 44 -17.67 -10.08 0.09
C LYS A 44 -18.64 -8.90 0.07
N ALA A 45 -18.27 -7.77 0.68
CA ALA A 45 -19.07 -6.55 0.63
C ALA A 45 -19.26 -6.04 -0.80
N TYR A 46 -18.20 -6.08 -1.63
CA TYR A 46 -18.27 -5.72 -3.05
C TYR A 46 -19.20 -6.66 -3.84
N ASN A 47 -19.05 -7.97 -3.66
CA ASN A 47 -19.89 -8.96 -4.33
C ASN A 47 -21.38 -8.84 -3.99
N ASN A 48 -21.70 -8.26 -2.83
CA ASN A 48 -23.07 -8.00 -2.38
C ASN A 48 -23.64 -6.65 -2.85
N THR A 49 -22.83 -5.73 -3.41
CA THR A 49 -23.37 -4.47 -3.95
C THR A 49 -24.02 -4.69 -5.31
N LYS A 50 -25.07 -3.92 -5.64
CA LYS A 50 -25.70 -3.97 -6.98
C LYS A 50 -25.01 -3.08 -8.02
N THR A 51 -24.06 -2.24 -7.60
CA THR A 51 -23.37 -1.26 -8.44
C THR A 51 -21.86 -1.40 -8.28
N THR A 52 -21.17 -1.24 -9.40
CA THR A 52 -19.72 -1.30 -9.58
C THR A 52 -19.10 0.05 -9.94
N LYS A 53 -19.91 1.11 -10.00
CA LYS A 53 -19.44 2.46 -10.32
C LYS A 53 -18.54 3.02 -9.21
N GLU A 54 -17.62 3.91 -9.59
CA GLU A 54 -16.88 4.76 -8.65
C GLU A 54 -17.84 5.35 -7.60
N GLY A 55 -17.53 5.14 -6.31
CA GLY A 55 -18.42 5.46 -5.20
C GLY A 55 -19.14 4.27 -4.56
N ALA A 56 -18.91 3.03 -5.03
CA ALA A 56 -19.25 1.83 -4.25
C ALA A 56 -18.28 1.71 -3.05
N PRO A 57 -18.72 1.93 -1.80
CA PRO A 57 -17.80 2.05 -0.66
C PRO A 57 -16.95 0.79 -0.41
N SER A 58 -17.45 -0.36 -0.87
CA SER A 58 -16.77 -1.65 -0.79
C SER A 58 -15.60 -1.79 -1.78
N TYR A 59 -15.72 -1.25 -3.00
CA TYR A 59 -14.60 -1.19 -3.94
C TYR A 59 -13.52 -0.25 -3.42
N ASP A 60 -13.91 0.95 -2.97
CA ASP A 60 -12.97 1.94 -2.44
C ASP A 60 -12.22 1.40 -1.22
N ARG A 61 -12.93 0.67 -0.35
CA ARG A 61 -12.31 -0.05 0.78
C ARG A 61 -11.29 -1.08 0.29
N PHE A 62 -11.64 -1.92 -0.69
CA PHE A 62 -10.70 -2.90 -1.24
C PHE A 62 -9.47 -2.24 -1.87
N ASN A 63 -9.67 -1.18 -2.67
CA ASN A 63 -8.62 -0.38 -3.30
C ASN A 63 -7.68 0.25 -2.26
N ALA A 64 -8.21 0.79 -1.16
CA ALA A 64 -7.41 1.30 -0.06
C ALA A 64 -6.55 0.21 0.61
N LEU A 65 -7.10 -0.99 0.81
CA LEU A 65 -6.37 -2.14 1.35
C LEU A 65 -5.23 -2.57 0.42
N MET A 66 -5.49 -2.65 -0.90
CA MET A 66 -4.45 -3.00 -1.88
C MET A 66 -3.28 -2.01 -1.84
N ARG A 67 -3.56 -0.69 -1.81
CA ARG A 67 -2.53 0.35 -1.73
C ARG A 67 -1.67 0.22 -0.46
N LYS A 68 -2.30 -0.05 0.69
CA LYS A 68 -1.58 -0.28 1.94
C LYS A 68 -0.68 -1.50 1.85
N MET A 69 -1.17 -2.61 1.29
CA MET A 69 -0.40 -3.84 1.15
C MET A 69 0.75 -3.72 0.14
N ILE A 70 0.54 -3.01 -0.98
CA ILE A 70 1.61 -2.72 -1.94
C ILE A 70 2.69 -1.86 -1.28
N ASN A 71 2.31 -0.87 -0.47
CA ASN A 71 3.28 -0.06 0.27
C ASN A 71 4.05 -0.91 1.31
N TYR A 72 3.36 -1.82 2.01
CA TYR A 72 3.99 -2.77 2.92
C TYR A 72 5.01 -3.65 2.18
N GLN A 73 4.61 -4.24 1.06
CA GLN A 73 5.47 -5.09 0.25
C GLN A 73 6.69 -4.31 -0.31
N LYS A 74 6.52 -3.03 -0.64
CA LYS A 74 7.63 -2.14 -1.02
C LYS A 74 8.63 -1.93 0.12
N THR A 75 8.16 -1.74 1.35
CA THR A 75 9.05 -1.64 2.52
C THR A 75 9.80 -2.95 2.75
N GLN A 76 9.13 -4.09 2.60
CA GLN A 76 9.75 -5.41 2.73
C GLN A 76 10.84 -5.62 1.66
N LEU A 77 10.58 -5.21 0.41
CA LEU A 77 11.56 -5.28 -0.66
C LEU A 77 12.89 -4.61 -0.31
N VAL A 78 12.80 -3.35 0.13
CA VAL A 78 13.96 -2.56 0.56
C VAL A 78 14.68 -3.24 1.73
N ALA A 79 13.94 -3.79 2.70
CA ALA A 79 14.51 -4.49 3.84
C ALA A 79 15.21 -5.82 3.46
N THR A 80 14.76 -6.49 2.40
CA THR A 80 15.34 -7.76 1.92
C THR A 80 16.46 -7.62 0.89
N ASN A 81 16.92 -6.39 0.58
CA ASN A 81 17.86 -6.12 -0.50
C ASN A 81 17.39 -6.68 -1.86
N ASP A 82 16.13 -6.46 -2.19
CA ASP A 82 15.54 -6.87 -3.47
C ASP A 82 15.61 -8.38 -3.74
N ASP A 83 15.29 -9.20 -2.72
CA ASP A 83 15.14 -10.64 -2.90
C ASP A 83 14.22 -10.95 -4.10
N PRO A 84 14.64 -11.80 -5.06
CA PRO A 84 13.90 -12.03 -6.29
C PRO A 84 12.46 -12.50 -6.08
N ALA A 85 12.17 -13.26 -5.01
CA ALA A 85 10.82 -13.71 -4.71
C ALA A 85 9.95 -12.56 -4.18
N GLN A 86 10.52 -11.63 -3.40
CA GLN A 86 9.83 -10.41 -2.98
C GLN A 86 9.59 -9.45 -4.14
N VAL A 87 10.53 -9.38 -5.10
CA VAL A 87 10.40 -8.56 -6.33
C VAL A 87 9.25 -9.09 -7.18
N GLU A 88 9.21 -10.40 -7.39
CA GLU A 88 8.15 -11.03 -8.16
C GLU A 88 6.78 -10.91 -7.45
N LYS A 89 6.74 -11.05 -6.11
CA LYS A 89 5.52 -10.82 -5.33
C LYS A 89 5.01 -9.39 -5.51
N PHE A 90 5.89 -8.40 -5.33
CA PHE A 90 5.54 -6.99 -5.51
C PHE A 90 5.01 -6.70 -6.93
N ARG A 91 5.71 -7.19 -7.95
CA ARG A 91 5.33 -7.04 -9.36
C ARG A 91 3.94 -7.62 -9.64
N LYS A 92 3.65 -8.84 -9.18
CA LYS A 92 2.32 -9.45 -9.35
C LYS A 92 1.22 -8.66 -8.63
N MET A 93 1.52 -8.10 -7.45
CA MET A 93 0.57 -7.28 -6.71
C MET A 93 0.26 -5.97 -7.45
N THR A 94 1.27 -5.29 -8.01
CA THR A 94 1.07 -4.06 -8.81
C THR A 94 0.30 -4.35 -10.10
N ASP A 95 0.63 -5.44 -10.80
CA ASP A 95 -0.07 -5.83 -12.04
C ASP A 95 -1.56 -6.09 -11.79
N LEU A 96 -1.89 -6.82 -10.72
CA LEU A 96 -3.28 -7.08 -10.34
C LEU A 96 -4.01 -5.80 -9.93
N PHE A 97 -3.33 -4.92 -9.19
CA PHE A 97 -3.89 -3.63 -8.80
C PHE A 97 -4.28 -2.78 -10.01
N GLU A 98 -3.41 -2.70 -11.02
CA GLU A 98 -3.69 -2.01 -12.27
C GLU A 98 -4.85 -2.66 -13.03
N LYS A 99 -4.87 -4.00 -13.11
CA LYS A 99 -5.94 -4.75 -13.78
C LYS A 99 -7.30 -4.50 -13.11
N ILE A 100 -7.37 -4.57 -11.79
CA ILE A 100 -8.59 -4.30 -11.01
C ILE A 100 -9.05 -2.86 -11.22
N THR A 101 -8.12 -1.90 -11.17
CA THR A 101 -8.43 -0.47 -11.37
C THR A 101 -8.95 -0.20 -12.77
N LYS A 102 -8.36 -0.82 -13.80
CA LYS A 102 -8.83 -0.71 -15.18
C LYS A 102 -10.22 -1.34 -15.35
N ALA A 103 -10.44 -2.53 -14.79
CA ALA A 103 -11.73 -3.20 -14.83
C ALA A 103 -12.83 -2.36 -14.15
N ASN A 104 -12.52 -1.67 -13.06
CA ASN A 104 -13.42 -0.73 -12.40
C ASN A 104 -13.79 0.46 -13.28
N ARG A 105 -12.82 1.06 -13.99
CA ARG A 105 -13.10 2.15 -14.96
C ARG A 105 -13.99 1.71 -16.12
N SER A 106 -13.92 0.43 -16.49
CA SER A 106 -14.75 -0.17 -17.55
C SER A 106 -16.03 -0.84 -17.01
N ASP A 107 -16.36 -0.65 -15.74
CA ASP A 107 -17.53 -1.23 -15.06
C ASP A 107 -17.63 -2.77 -15.19
N ASN A 108 -16.50 -3.45 -15.36
CA ASN A 108 -16.44 -4.90 -15.58
C ASN A 108 -16.37 -5.66 -14.25
N ARG A 109 -17.54 -5.91 -13.66
CA ARG A 109 -17.69 -6.60 -12.37
C ARG A 109 -17.00 -7.96 -12.29
N ALA A 110 -17.07 -8.75 -13.37
CA ALA A 110 -16.51 -10.09 -13.39
C ALA A 110 -14.98 -10.04 -13.28
N GLU A 111 -14.34 -9.15 -14.04
CA GLU A 111 -12.90 -8.93 -13.97
C GLU A 111 -12.46 -8.33 -12.63
N ILE A 112 -13.24 -7.40 -12.06
CA ILE A 112 -12.95 -6.85 -10.73
C ILE A 112 -12.98 -7.96 -9.68
N THR A 113 -14.05 -8.76 -9.67
CA THR A 113 -14.21 -9.87 -8.71
C THR A 113 -13.11 -10.90 -8.85
N SER A 114 -12.79 -11.31 -10.09
CA SER A 114 -11.70 -12.23 -10.38
C SER A 114 -10.34 -11.67 -9.96
N GLY A 115 -10.10 -10.37 -10.22
CA GLY A 115 -8.88 -9.69 -9.82
C GLY A 115 -8.73 -9.60 -8.30
N MET A 116 -9.81 -9.27 -7.59
CA MET A 116 -9.83 -9.25 -6.12
C MET A 116 -9.47 -10.64 -5.54
N THR A 117 -10.05 -11.72 -6.08
CA THR A 117 -9.71 -13.09 -5.66
C THR A 117 -8.23 -13.40 -5.92
N ALA A 118 -7.73 -13.05 -7.11
CA ALA A 118 -6.33 -13.28 -7.45
C ALA A 118 -5.38 -12.50 -6.50
N PHE A 119 -5.73 -11.26 -6.16
CA PHE A 119 -4.94 -10.44 -5.24
C PHE A 119 -4.91 -11.05 -3.84
N ILE A 120 -6.06 -11.51 -3.33
CA ILE A 120 -6.18 -12.20 -2.04
C ILE A 120 -5.34 -13.48 -1.99
N ASN A 121 -5.23 -14.21 -3.09
CA ASN A 121 -4.44 -15.44 -3.18
C ASN A 121 -2.93 -15.21 -3.23
N LEU A 122 -2.47 -13.99 -3.54
CA LEU A 122 -1.06 -13.61 -3.48
C LEU A 122 -0.59 -13.21 -2.07
N LEU A 123 -1.51 -12.89 -1.17
CA LEU A 123 -1.20 -12.46 0.20
C LEU A 123 -0.63 -13.63 1.00
#